data_AF-A0A4P5Y435-F1
#
_entry.id   AF-A0A4P5Y435-F1
#
_cell.length_a   1.000
_cell.length_b   1.000
_cell.length_c   1.000
_cell.angle_alpha   90.00
_cell.angle_beta   90.00
_cell.angle_gamma   90.00
#
_symmetry.space_group_name_H-M   'P 1'
#
loop_
_entity.id
_entity.type
_entity.pdbx_description
1 polymer ?
#
loop_
_entity_poly.entity_id
_entity_poly.type
_entity_poly.pdbx_seq_one_letter_code
_entity_poly.pdbx_strand_id
1 'polypeptide(L)'
;MISSVAGLVLAALIGADPIPIGQGIAVEVGVRLVLTGRFVLSQGPPDGLELLATTRNGRLHEALVELDADDAVAIQVAAVAALGIGAGRPPDSLTGRPPVGTPVQVHLNWDDDLGRRHDHPGAELIRDRTTDRHLPPWPWVWSGSLFGTWPDPSKPGQSRRMLAAALDGMILAIFDENNSSLAALPIPDPRQDDRWEVNSALAPPVGTLVQVTVSACTFSVGGAPGEWAVGDGSRKIAVAKLAPPPLANVTTAVQLPTIWITEPPVVHPAD
;
A
#
# COMPACT_ATOMS: atom_id res chain seq x y z
N MET A 1 -20.93 10.18 -34.35
CA MET A 1 -21.59 9.02 -33.70
C MET A 1 -20.62 7.99 -33.09
N ILE A 2 -19.36 8.34 -32.78
CA ILE A 2 -18.36 7.39 -32.21
C ILE A 2 -18.19 7.56 -30.67
N SER A 3 -18.81 8.58 -30.08
CA SER A 3 -18.66 8.92 -28.65
C SER A 3 -19.46 8.04 -27.67
N SER A 4 -20.20 7.03 -28.15
CA SER A 4 -21.16 6.27 -27.33
C SER A 4 -20.68 4.88 -26.89
N VAL A 5 -19.65 4.32 -27.53
CA VAL A 5 -19.23 2.92 -27.24
C VAL A 5 -18.19 2.88 -26.12
N ALA A 6 -17.30 3.88 -26.03
CA ALA A 6 -16.31 3.97 -24.95
C ALA A 6 -16.94 4.13 -23.56
N GLY A 7 -18.06 4.88 -23.46
CA GLY A 7 -18.78 5.05 -22.19
C GLY A 7 -19.50 3.77 -21.71
N LEU A 8 -19.94 2.91 -22.65
CA LEU A 8 -20.66 1.68 -22.31
C LEU A 8 -19.70 0.57 -21.82
N VAL A 9 -18.47 0.51 -22.37
CA VAL A 9 -17.44 -0.44 -21.92
C VAL A 9 -16.89 -0.06 -20.54
N LEU A 10 -16.79 1.24 -20.23
CA LEU A 10 -16.31 1.71 -18.92
C LEU A 10 -17.35 1.46 -17.81
N ALA A 11 -18.65 1.57 -18.11
CA ALA A 11 -19.72 1.28 -17.14
C ALA A 11 -19.88 -0.21 -16.82
N ALA A 12 -19.55 -1.10 -17.77
CA ALA A 12 -19.63 -2.56 -17.55
C ALA A 12 -18.48 -3.12 -16.69
N LEU A 13 -17.46 -2.33 -16.39
CA LEU A 13 -16.31 -2.71 -15.55
C LEU A 13 -16.46 -2.25 -14.08
N ILE A 14 -17.45 -1.40 -13.78
CA ILE A 14 -17.72 -0.97 -12.41
C ILE A 14 -18.49 -2.09 -11.69
N GLY A 15 -17.86 -2.75 -10.73
CA GLY A 15 -18.42 -3.90 -10.01
C GLY A 15 -18.09 -5.27 -10.62
N ALA A 16 -17.14 -5.32 -11.57
CA ALA A 16 -16.55 -6.59 -11.99
C ALA A 16 -15.59 -7.13 -10.90
N ASP A 17 -15.44 -8.45 -10.82
CA ASP A 17 -14.46 -9.07 -9.95
C ASP A 17 -13.04 -8.55 -10.27
N PRO A 18 -12.18 -8.31 -9.26
CA PRO A 18 -10.80 -7.90 -9.49
C PRO A 18 -10.07 -8.88 -10.44
N ILE A 19 -9.36 -8.34 -11.42
CA ILE A 19 -8.63 -9.09 -12.45
C ILE A 19 -7.28 -9.53 -11.86
N PRO A 20 -6.99 -10.84 -11.75
CA PRO A 20 -5.67 -11.30 -11.33
C PRO A 20 -4.62 -10.93 -12.37
N ILE A 21 -3.52 -10.31 -11.94
CA ILE A 21 -2.42 -9.89 -12.81
C ILE A 21 -1.06 -10.50 -12.40
N GLY A 22 -1.05 -11.27 -11.31
CA GLY A 22 0.13 -11.95 -10.81
C GLY A 22 -0.18 -12.76 -9.56
N GLN A 23 0.84 -13.42 -9.02
CA GLN A 23 0.70 -14.16 -7.77
C GLN A 23 0.29 -13.23 -6.63
N GLY A 24 -0.90 -13.43 -6.09
CA GLY A 24 -1.44 -12.65 -4.99
C GLY A 24 -1.72 -11.19 -5.31
N ILE A 25 -1.79 -10.80 -6.59
CA ILE A 25 -2.09 -9.43 -7.04
C ILE A 25 -3.29 -9.47 -7.99
N ALA A 26 -4.34 -8.73 -7.63
CA ALA A 26 -5.48 -8.47 -8.50
C ALA A 26 -5.84 -6.98 -8.50
N VAL A 27 -6.46 -6.51 -9.59
CA VAL A 27 -6.81 -5.09 -9.77
C VAL A 27 -8.23 -4.91 -10.26
N GLU A 28 -8.90 -3.90 -9.74
CA GLU A 28 -10.15 -3.35 -10.27
C GLU A 28 -9.86 -1.91 -10.69
N VAL A 29 -9.70 -1.68 -12.00
CA VAL A 29 -9.21 -0.40 -12.55
C VAL A 29 -10.14 0.75 -12.21
N GLY A 30 -9.58 1.81 -11.62
CA GLY A 30 -10.30 2.96 -11.10
C GLY A 30 -10.88 2.78 -9.71
N VAL A 31 -10.72 1.60 -9.09
CA VAL A 31 -11.40 1.25 -7.84
C VAL A 31 -10.42 0.80 -6.75
N ARG A 32 -9.71 -0.31 -6.96
CA ARG A 32 -8.87 -0.91 -5.91
C ARG A 32 -7.75 -1.82 -6.42
N LEU A 33 -6.68 -1.87 -5.65
CA LEU A 33 -5.68 -2.94 -5.66
C LEU A 33 -6.09 -3.98 -4.60
N VAL A 34 -6.01 -5.27 -4.94
CA VAL A 34 -6.25 -6.38 -4.02
C VAL A 34 -5.00 -7.24 -3.93
N LEU A 35 -4.51 -7.46 -2.72
CA LEU A 35 -3.38 -8.31 -2.41
C LEU A 35 -3.85 -9.47 -1.53
N THR A 36 -3.47 -10.70 -1.84
CA THR A 36 -3.74 -11.85 -0.96
C THR A 36 -2.55 -12.14 -0.06
N GLY A 37 -2.81 -12.70 1.11
CA GLY A 37 -1.78 -13.09 2.05
C GLY A 37 -2.30 -13.87 3.23
N ARG A 38 -1.47 -13.98 4.26
CA ARG A 38 -1.78 -14.64 5.52
C ARG A 38 -1.48 -13.73 6.68
N PHE A 39 -2.32 -13.79 7.71
CA PHE A 39 -2.03 -13.14 8.98
C PHE A 39 -0.95 -13.92 9.73
N VAL A 40 0.12 -13.27 10.20
CA VAL A 40 1.32 -13.97 10.72
C VAL A 40 1.66 -13.68 12.17
N LEU A 41 1.09 -12.66 12.79
CA LEU A 41 1.37 -12.29 14.19
C LEU A 41 0.10 -12.24 15.04
N SER A 42 0.08 -12.96 16.15
CA SER A 42 -0.98 -12.83 17.17
C SER A 42 -0.69 -11.72 18.18
N GLN A 43 0.59 -11.32 18.31
CA GLN A 43 1.12 -10.29 19.20
C GLN A 43 2.32 -9.61 18.53
N GLY A 44 2.52 -8.32 18.84
CA GLY A 44 3.66 -7.56 18.31
C GLY A 44 4.95 -7.95 19.05
N PRO A 45 6.13 -7.79 18.44
CA PRO A 45 7.39 -8.03 19.13
C PRO A 45 7.59 -7.01 20.26
N PRO A 46 8.48 -7.26 21.24
CA PRO A 46 8.77 -6.30 22.31
C PRO A 46 9.08 -4.89 21.79
N ASP A 47 9.81 -4.81 20.67
CA ASP A 47 10.25 -3.55 20.06
C ASP A 47 9.17 -2.91 19.16
N GLY A 48 7.97 -3.50 19.10
CA GLY A 48 6.79 -2.91 18.46
C GLY A 48 6.53 -3.35 17.03
N LEU A 49 5.28 -3.16 16.60
CA LEU A 49 4.82 -3.52 15.27
C LEU A 49 5.14 -2.39 14.27
N GLU A 50 5.87 -2.71 13.20
CA GLU A 50 6.26 -1.71 12.19
C GLU A 50 5.45 -1.78 10.90
N LEU A 51 4.90 -2.95 10.56
CA LEU A 51 4.32 -3.21 9.26
C LEU A 51 2.90 -3.77 9.39
N LEU A 52 2.00 -3.26 8.55
CA LEU A 52 0.73 -3.93 8.31
C LEU A 52 0.92 -5.10 7.34
N ALA A 53 1.68 -4.90 6.27
CA ALA A 53 1.91 -5.92 5.26
C ALA A 53 3.33 -5.87 4.67
N THR A 54 3.90 -7.05 4.47
CA THR A 54 5.24 -7.25 3.88
C THR A 54 5.21 -8.41 2.90
N THR A 55 6.13 -8.43 1.94
CA THR A 55 6.37 -9.63 1.13
C THR A 55 7.06 -10.72 1.97
N ARG A 56 7.07 -11.95 1.46
CA ARG A 56 7.72 -13.11 2.11
C ARG A 56 9.18 -12.90 2.49
N ASN A 57 9.91 -12.07 1.74
CA ASN A 57 11.34 -11.82 1.98
C ASN A 57 11.58 -10.63 2.91
N GLY A 58 10.53 -10.00 3.44
CA GLY A 58 10.67 -8.83 4.31
C GLY A 58 10.67 -9.14 5.81
N ARG A 59 10.39 -8.11 6.62
CA ARG A 59 10.47 -8.16 8.09
C ARG A 59 9.23 -8.80 8.71
N LEU A 60 9.06 -10.11 8.53
CA LEU A 60 7.88 -10.86 9.00
C LEU A 60 7.66 -10.81 10.51
N HIS A 61 8.71 -10.62 11.31
CA HIS A 61 8.61 -10.56 12.77
C HIS A 61 7.97 -9.27 13.31
N GLU A 62 7.74 -8.27 12.45
CA GLU A 62 7.11 -6.98 12.79
C GLU A 62 5.93 -6.66 11.86
N ALA A 63 5.42 -7.66 11.10
CA ALA A 63 4.37 -7.50 10.13
C ALA A 63 3.10 -8.27 10.49
N LEU A 64 1.92 -7.66 10.33
CA LEU A 64 0.66 -8.39 10.52
C LEU A 64 0.38 -9.40 9.40
N VAL A 65 0.72 -9.05 8.16
CA VAL A 65 0.40 -9.85 6.97
C VAL A 65 1.65 -10.18 6.16
N GLU A 66 1.87 -11.47 5.91
CA GLU A 66 2.73 -11.96 4.82
C GLU A 66 1.91 -11.99 3.53
N LEU A 67 2.31 -11.20 2.54
CA LEU A 67 1.69 -11.20 1.22
C LEU A 67 2.17 -12.40 0.38
N ASP A 68 1.23 -12.97 -0.39
CA ASP A 68 1.56 -14.01 -1.37
C ASP A 68 2.41 -13.45 -2.54
N ALA A 69 2.28 -12.15 -2.81
CA ALA A 69 3.09 -11.41 -3.75
C ALA A 69 4.49 -11.12 -3.19
N ASP A 70 5.53 -11.41 -3.97
CA ASP A 70 6.94 -11.20 -3.60
C ASP A 70 7.65 -10.12 -4.43
N ASP A 71 7.00 -9.60 -5.47
CA ASP A 71 7.52 -8.54 -6.33
C ASP A 71 6.91 -7.17 -5.97
N ALA A 72 7.62 -6.39 -5.15
CA ALA A 72 7.20 -5.04 -4.76
C ALA A 72 7.09 -4.06 -5.95
N VAL A 73 7.83 -4.29 -7.04
CA VAL A 73 7.72 -3.48 -8.26
C VAL A 73 6.39 -3.78 -8.96
N ALA A 74 6.01 -5.04 -9.06
CA ALA A 74 4.70 -5.44 -9.59
C ALA A 74 3.55 -4.85 -8.76
N ILE A 75 3.65 -4.86 -7.42
CA ILE A 75 2.67 -4.22 -6.53
C ILE A 75 2.56 -2.71 -6.80
N GLN A 76 3.70 -2.01 -6.91
CA GLN A 76 3.72 -0.58 -7.22
C GLN A 76 3.07 -0.27 -8.58
N VAL A 77 3.40 -1.03 -9.62
CA VAL A 77 2.81 -0.86 -10.97
C VAL A 77 1.31 -1.16 -10.95
N ALA A 78 0.89 -2.21 -10.24
CA ALA A 78 -0.50 -2.58 -10.06
C ALA A 78 -1.30 -1.47 -9.38
N ALA A 79 -0.76 -0.85 -8.32
CA ALA A 79 -1.38 0.28 -7.65
C ALA A 79 -1.57 1.49 -8.58
N VAL A 80 -0.55 1.83 -9.37
CA VAL A 80 -0.65 2.92 -10.37
C VAL A 80 -1.74 2.62 -11.39
N ALA A 81 -1.78 1.39 -11.91
CA ALA A 81 -2.78 0.97 -12.89
C ALA A 81 -4.20 0.92 -12.30
N ALA A 82 -4.35 0.42 -11.07
CA ALA A 82 -5.63 0.25 -10.40
C ALA A 82 -6.21 1.57 -9.89
N LEU A 83 -5.37 2.46 -9.37
CA LEU A 83 -5.82 3.64 -8.63
C LEU A 83 -5.61 4.96 -9.37
N GLY A 84 -4.89 4.95 -10.50
CA GLY A 84 -4.53 6.17 -11.24
C GLY A 84 -3.64 7.12 -10.42
N ILE A 85 -2.90 6.58 -9.46
CA ILE A 85 -2.09 7.36 -8.53
C ILE A 85 -0.72 7.72 -9.13
N GLY A 86 -0.26 8.93 -8.80
CA GLY A 86 1.04 9.44 -9.23
C GLY A 86 2.19 9.03 -8.30
N ALA A 87 3.41 9.36 -8.73
CA ALA A 87 4.58 9.28 -7.86
C ALA A 87 4.44 10.27 -6.69
N GLY A 88 4.67 9.77 -5.47
CA GLY A 88 4.80 10.60 -4.29
C GLY A 88 6.25 10.87 -3.94
N ARG A 89 6.46 11.28 -2.70
CA ARG A 89 7.75 11.38 -2.05
C ARG A 89 7.70 10.51 -0.79
N PRO A 90 8.46 9.40 -0.74
CA PRO A 90 8.61 8.59 0.47
C PRO A 90 9.06 9.45 1.64
N PRO A 91 8.86 8.99 2.88
CA PRO A 91 9.40 9.71 4.01
C PRO A 91 10.93 9.80 3.95
N ASP A 92 11.47 10.78 4.67
CA ASP A 92 12.90 10.94 4.85
C ASP A 92 13.23 10.86 6.35
N SER A 93 13.66 9.69 6.78
CA SER A 93 14.04 9.41 8.18
C SER A 93 15.17 10.30 8.68
N LEU A 94 16.06 10.79 7.80
CA LEU A 94 17.15 11.68 8.21
C LEU A 94 16.64 13.08 8.54
N THR A 95 15.56 13.52 7.91
CA THR A 95 15.01 14.87 8.10
C THR A 95 13.68 14.90 8.84
N GLY A 96 13.11 13.73 9.16
CA GLY A 96 11.79 13.58 9.77
C GLY A 96 10.67 14.13 8.88
N ARG A 97 10.90 14.19 7.55
CA ARG A 97 9.86 14.67 6.63
C ARG A 97 8.85 13.56 6.38
N PRO A 98 7.55 13.81 6.58
CA PRO A 98 6.52 12.82 6.33
C PRO A 98 6.37 12.51 4.83
N PRO A 99 5.75 11.38 4.47
CA PRO A 99 5.44 11.04 3.10
C PRO A 99 4.51 12.08 2.48
N VAL A 100 4.68 12.32 1.19
CA VAL A 100 3.75 13.07 0.36
C VAL A 100 3.24 12.15 -0.73
N GLY A 101 1.93 12.02 -0.89
CA GLY A 101 1.39 11.04 -1.81
C GLY A 101 -0.12 11.08 -1.89
N THR A 102 -0.69 10.06 -2.50
CA THR A 102 -2.15 9.93 -2.59
C THR A 102 -2.68 9.28 -1.32
N PRO A 103 -3.67 9.86 -0.63
CA PRO A 103 -4.36 9.18 0.46
C PRO A 103 -5.07 7.92 -0.04
N VAL A 104 -4.83 6.79 0.61
CA VAL A 104 -5.47 5.52 0.31
C VAL A 104 -6.09 4.92 1.57
N GLN A 105 -7.24 4.28 1.43
CA GLN A 105 -7.80 3.43 2.46
C GLN A 105 -7.23 2.03 2.30
N VAL A 106 -6.90 1.41 3.43
CA VAL A 106 -6.41 0.03 3.48
C VAL A 106 -7.38 -0.76 4.34
N HIS A 107 -7.90 -1.84 3.79
CA HIS A 107 -8.82 -2.76 4.46
C HIS A 107 -8.26 -4.17 4.46
N LEU A 108 -8.45 -4.90 5.55
CA LEU A 108 -8.21 -6.33 5.64
C LEU A 108 -9.54 -7.06 5.68
N ASN A 109 -9.67 -8.05 4.82
CA ASN A 109 -10.87 -8.85 4.68
C ASN A 109 -10.54 -10.33 4.85
N TRP A 110 -11.37 -11.07 5.58
CA TRP A 110 -11.21 -12.51 5.74
C TRP A 110 -12.54 -13.17 6.07
N ASP A 111 -12.61 -14.49 5.91
CA ASP A 111 -13.73 -15.29 6.38
C ASP A 111 -13.31 -16.00 7.67
N ASP A 112 -14.18 -15.99 8.68
CA ASP A 112 -13.95 -16.76 9.90
C ASP A 112 -14.32 -18.25 9.71
N ASP A 113 -14.06 -19.07 10.74
CA ASP A 113 -14.35 -20.51 10.72
C ASP A 113 -15.85 -20.83 10.55
N LEU A 114 -16.73 -19.84 10.74
CA LEU A 114 -18.18 -19.95 10.52
C LEU A 114 -18.59 -19.45 9.12
N GLY A 115 -17.63 -19.08 8.27
CA GLY A 115 -17.86 -18.53 6.93
C GLY A 115 -18.39 -17.10 6.94
N ARG A 116 -18.31 -16.36 8.06
CA ARG A 116 -18.73 -14.96 8.11
C ARG A 116 -17.58 -14.08 7.60
N ARG A 117 -17.92 -13.19 6.67
CA ARG A 117 -17.00 -12.19 6.13
C ARG A 117 -16.76 -11.07 7.14
N HIS A 118 -15.49 -10.78 7.40
CA HIS A 118 -15.02 -9.62 8.13
C HIS A 118 -14.34 -8.65 7.16
N ASP A 119 -14.53 -7.35 7.39
CA ASP A 119 -13.90 -6.26 6.63
C ASP A 119 -13.57 -5.13 7.60
N HIS A 120 -12.28 -4.94 7.87
CA HIS A 120 -11.79 -3.98 8.85
C HIS A 120 -10.78 -3.02 8.22
N PRO A 121 -10.84 -1.71 8.51
CA PRO A 121 -9.74 -0.80 8.24
C PRO A 121 -8.45 -1.34 8.87
N GLY A 122 -7.37 -1.42 8.09
CA GLY A 122 -6.13 -2.03 8.55
C GLY A 122 -5.51 -1.31 9.76
N ALA A 123 -5.77 -0.01 9.90
CA ALA A 123 -5.36 0.75 11.08
C ALA A 123 -6.04 0.26 12.38
N GLU A 124 -7.30 -0.16 12.34
CA GLU A 124 -8.01 -0.64 13.53
C GLU A 124 -7.46 -1.96 14.09
N LEU A 125 -6.72 -2.70 13.26
CA LEU A 125 -5.99 -3.92 13.68
C LEU A 125 -4.71 -3.61 14.45
N ILE A 126 -4.35 -2.34 14.58
CA ILE A 126 -3.19 -1.87 15.32
C ILE A 126 -3.69 -1.20 16.61
N ARG A 127 -3.14 -1.64 17.73
CA ARG A 127 -3.42 -1.15 19.07
C ARG A 127 -2.22 -0.38 19.60
N ASP A 128 -2.51 0.76 20.20
CA ASP A 128 -1.56 1.52 21.01
C ASP A 128 -1.41 0.85 22.39
N ARG A 129 -0.20 0.42 22.75
CA ARG A 129 0.10 -0.17 24.06
C ARG A 129 -0.10 0.80 25.21
N THR A 130 0.12 2.09 24.97
CA THR A 130 0.04 3.13 26.02
C THR A 130 -1.40 3.48 26.36
N THR A 131 -2.25 3.61 25.35
CA THR A 131 -3.65 4.03 25.54
C THR A 131 -4.65 2.88 25.56
N ASP A 132 -4.21 1.68 25.21
CA ASP A 132 -5.04 0.48 25.04
C ASP A 132 -6.22 0.70 24.08
N ARG A 133 -5.97 1.46 23.02
CA ARG A 133 -6.95 1.79 21.98
C ARG A 133 -6.42 1.41 20.63
N HIS A 134 -7.32 0.99 19.73
CA HIS A 134 -6.98 0.84 18.33
C HIS A 134 -6.73 2.21 17.69
N LEU A 135 -5.92 2.22 16.64
CA LEU A 135 -5.80 3.41 15.80
C LEU A 135 -7.15 3.68 15.11
N PRO A 136 -7.56 4.95 14.97
CA PRO A 136 -8.70 5.29 14.12
C PRO A 136 -8.47 4.83 12.67
N PRO A 137 -9.51 4.74 11.83
CA PRO A 137 -9.41 4.33 10.42
C PRO A 137 -8.78 5.44 9.55
N TRP A 138 -7.54 5.82 9.87
CA TRP A 138 -6.79 6.83 9.16
C TRP A 138 -6.38 6.34 7.77
N PRO A 139 -6.40 7.23 6.77
CA PRO A 139 -5.85 6.89 5.48
C PRO A 139 -4.33 6.74 5.58
N TRP A 140 -3.84 5.84 4.77
CA TRP A 140 -2.45 5.68 4.45
C TRP A 140 -2.04 6.69 3.38
N VAL A 141 -0.77 7.08 3.34
CA VAL A 141 -0.23 7.92 2.28
C VAL A 141 0.55 7.02 1.32
N TRP A 142 0.02 6.81 0.12
CA TRP A 142 0.74 6.14 -0.95
C TRP A 142 1.77 7.09 -1.57
N SER A 143 3.01 6.99 -1.10
CA SER A 143 4.13 7.79 -1.58
C SER A 143 4.98 7.09 -2.65
N GLY A 144 4.77 5.77 -2.83
CA GLY A 144 5.77 4.91 -3.43
C GLY A 144 6.99 4.77 -2.50
N SER A 145 8.04 4.14 -3.03
CA SER A 145 9.26 3.81 -2.29
C SER A 145 10.48 4.50 -2.88
N LEU A 146 11.55 4.63 -2.08
CA LEU A 146 12.79 5.26 -2.51
C LEU A 146 13.44 4.48 -3.66
N PHE A 147 13.90 5.21 -4.67
CA PHE A 147 14.81 4.67 -5.68
C PHE A 147 16.26 4.95 -5.28
N GLY A 148 17.09 3.92 -5.36
CA GLY A 148 18.52 3.98 -5.07
C GLY A 148 19.31 3.05 -5.97
N THR A 149 20.63 3.14 -5.87
CA THR A 149 21.57 2.26 -6.58
C THR A 149 22.10 1.23 -5.60
N TRP A 150 21.80 -0.04 -5.83
CA TRP A 150 22.22 -1.14 -4.96
C TRP A 150 22.92 -2.23 -5.77
N PRO A 151 23.73 -3.08 -5.12
CA PRO A 151 24.33 -4.24 -5.76
C PRO A 151 23.28 -5.10 -6.45
N ASP A 152 23.54 -5.51 -7.70
CA ASP A 152 22.65 -6.39 -8.43
C ASP A 152 22.85 -7.83 -7.94
N PRO A 153 21.85 -8.45 -7.27
CA PRO A 153 22.00 -9.82 -6.76
C PRO A 153 22.19 -10.85 -7.88
N SER A 154 21.79 -10.52 -9.12
CA SER A 154 21.96 -11.39 -10.28
C SER A 154 23.30 -11.22 -10.99
N LYS A 155 24.05 -10.14 -10.69
CA LYS A 155 25.30 -9.78 -11.38
C LYS A 155 26.35 -9.27 -10.39
N PRO A 156 27.16 -10.17 -9.80
CA PRO A 156 28.21 -9.80 -8.86
C PRO A 156 29.13 -8.69 -9.40
N GLY A 157 29.40 -7.67 -8.58
CA GLY A 157 30.22 -6.52 -8.96
C GLY A 157 29.49 -5.44 -9.78
N GLN A 158 28.23 -5.65 -10.16
CA GLN A 158 27.40 -4.63 -10.78
C GLN A 158 26.43 -4.03 -9.76
N SER A 159 26.01 -2.80 -10.02
CA SER A 159 24.92 -2.14 -9.31
C SER A 159 23.83 -1.75 -10.28
N ARG A 160 22.59 -1.75 -9.82
CA ARG A 160 21.44 -1.29 -10.60
C ARG A 160 20.55 -0.39 -9.76
N ARG A 161 19.80 0.46 -10.45
CA ARG A 161 18.77 1.28 -9.82
C ARG A 161 17.56 0.38 -9.51
N MET A 162 17.13 0.32 -8.26
CA MET A 162 15.98 -0.48 -7.84
C MET A 162 14.98 0.37 -7.05
N LEU A 163 13.92 -0.25 -6.58
CA LEU A 163 13.04 0.27 -5.55
C LEU A 163 13.52 -0.30 -4.20
N ALA A 164 13.57 0.50 -3.14
CA ALA A 164 13.98 0.02 -1.81
C ALA A 164 13.03 -1.08 -1.29
N ALA A 165 11.72 -0.96 -1.55
CA ALA A 165 10.72 -2.00 -1.26
C ALA A 165 11.05 -3.36 -1.88
N ALA A 166 11.74 -3.37 -3.03
CA ALA A 166 12.12 -4.60 -3.71
C ALA A 166 13.34 -5.29 -3.07
N LEU A 167 14.00 -4.62 -2.12
CA LEU A 167 15.13 -5.18 -1.37
C LEU A 167 14.70 -5.71 0.00
N ASP A 168 13.81 -5.00 0.69
CA ASP A 168 13.40 -5.35 2.06
C ASP A 168 11.94 -5.80 2.19
N GLY A 169 11.18 -5.81 1.08
CA GLY A 169 9.82 -6.34 1.04
C GLY A 169 8.77 -5.50 1.77
N MET A 170 9.09 -4.29 2.23
CA MET A 170 8.18 -3.49 3.04
C MET A 170 7.12 -2.83 2.13
N ILE A 171 5.84 -3.15 2.33
CA ILE A 171 4.75 -2.65 1.47
C ILE A 171 3.92 -1.58 2.20
N LEU A 172 3.41 -1.89 3.39
CA LEU A 172 2.56 -0.99 4.18
C LEU A 172 3.16 -0.79 5.59
N ALA A 173 3.85 0.34 5.83
CA ALA A 173 4.44 0.72 7.12
C ALA A 173 3.52 1.52 8.08
N ILE A 174 3.48 1.14 9.35
CA ILE A 174 2.62 1.74 10.38
C ILE A 174 3.05 3.17 10.76
N PHE A 175 4.32 3.52 10.53
CA PHE A 175 4.82 4.87 10.78
C PHE A 175 5.71 5.35 9.64
N ASP A 176 5.97 6.65 9.64
CA ASP A 176 6.48 7.38 8.50
C ASP A 176 8.01 7.53 8.48
N GLU A 177 8.78 6.59 9.04
CA GLU A 177 10.25 6.61 8.91
C GLU A 177 10.77 5.70 7.82
N ASN A 178 9.93 4.76 7.37
CA ASN A 178 10.39 3.78 6.43
C ASN A 178 10.30 4.28 4.98
N ASN A 179 11.44 4.78 4.48
CA ASN A 179 11.58 5.24 3.10
C ASN A 179 11.49 4.12 2.05
N SER A 180 11.48 2.85 2.48
CA SER A 180 11.32 1.71 1.59
C SER A 180 9.87 1.29 1.38
N SER A 181 8.94 1.63 2.26
CA SER A 181 7.53 1.26 2.11
C SER A 181 6.85 1.92 0.89
N LEU A 182 5.81 1.29 0.33
CA LEU A 182 5.00 1.90 -0.75
C LEU A 182 3.97 2.89 -0.21
N ALA A 183 3.43 2.59 0.97
CA ALA A 183 2.54 3.48 1.70
C ALA A 183 2.83 3.40 3.21
N ALA A 184 2.60 4.51 3.90
CA ALA A 184 2.73 4.61 5.36
C ALA A 184 1.54 5.35 5.99
N LEU A 185 1.19 5.02 7.23
CA LEU A 185 0.31 5.89 8.01
C LEU A 185 1.06 7.19 8.36
N PRO A 186 0.38 8.35 8.35
CA PRO A 186 0.99 9.62 8.71
C PRO A 186 1.05 9.78 10.23
N ILE A 187 1.63 8.81 10.94
CA ILE A 187 1.82 8.86 12.38
C ILE A 187 3.13 9.59 12.66
N PRO A 188 3.08 10.76 13.31
CA PRO A 188 4.26 11.51 13.69
C PRO A 188 4.90 10.95 14.97
N ASP A 189 6.20 11.17 15.07
CA ASP A 189 7.09 10.67 16.12
C ASP A 189 7.43 9.17 15.98
N PRO A 190 8.29 8.85 15.01
CA PRO A 190 8.75 7.49 14.76
C PRO A 190 9.67 6.93 15.86
N ARG A 191 10.05 7.74 16.86
CA ARG A 191 10.86 7.27 18.01
C ARG A 191 10.06 6.46 19.03
N GLN A 192 8.79 6.17 18.73
CA GLN A 192 7.87 5.37 19.53
C GLN A 192 7.42 4.14 18.71
N ASP A 193 8.38 3.47 18.07
CA ASP A 193 8.15 2.21 17.36
C ASP A 193 7.63 1.11 18.30
N ASP A 194 8.13 1.08 19.53
CA ASP A 194 7.73 0.17 20.62
C ASP A 194 6.27 0.27 21.08
N ARG A 195 5.53 1.27 20.60
CA ARG A 195 4.17 1.59 21.03
C ARG A 195 3.11 0.72 20.39
N TRP A 196 3.37 0.18 19.20
CA TRP A 196 2.33 -0.46 18.39
C TRP A 196 2.28 -1.97 18.59
N GLU A 197 1.07 -2.50 18.68
CA GLU A 197 0.81 -3.93 18.87
C GLU A 197 -0.38 -4.41 18.03
N VAL A 198 -0.51 -5.72 17.85
CA VAL A 198 -1.70 -6.33 17.26
C VAL A 198 -2.92 -6.09 18.16
N ASN A 199 -4.02 -5.62 17.57
CA ASN A 199 -5.32 -5.61 18.22
C ASN A 199 -5.97 -7.00 18.16
N SER A 200 -5.60 -7.89 19.07
CA SER A 200 -6.07 -9.29 19.11
C SER A 200 -7.58 -9.46 19.33
N ALA A 201 -8.29 -8.40 19.73
CA ALA A 201 -9.75 -8.42 19.82
C ALA A 201 -10.46 -8.34 18.45
N LEU A 202 -9.76 -7.82 17.43
CA LEU A 202 -10.27 -7.71 16.05
C LEU A 202 -9.52 -8.61 15.07
N ALA A 203 -8.23 -8.82 15.31
CA ALA A 203 -7.36 -9.58 14.40
C ALA A 203 -7.81 -11.04 14.25
N PRO A 204 -7.71 -11.62 13.04
CA PRO A 204 -7.94 -13.04 12.86
C PRO A 204 -6.85 -13.87 13.54
N PRO A 205 -7.07 -15.18 13.74
CA PRO A 205 -6.01 -16.10 14.12
C PRO A 205 -4.82 -16.09 13.14
N VAL A 206 -3.63 -16.43 13.66
CA VAL A 206 -2.45 -16.63 12.81
C VAL A 206 -2.71 -17.75 11.81
N GLY A 207 -2.29 -17.55 10.56
CA GLY A 207 -2.48 -18.46 9.44
C GLY A 207 -3.76 -18.21 8.64
N THR A 208 -4.69 -17.40 9.13
CA THR A 208 -5.90 -17.02 8.40
C THR A 208 -5.54 -16.35 7.07
N LEU A 209 -6.19 -16.80 6.00
CA LEU A 209 -6.10 -16.18 4.68
C LEU A 209 -6.79 -14.82 4.71
N VAL A 210 -6.09 -13.79 4.25
CA VAL A 210 -6.59 -12.42 4.24
C VAL A 210 -6.47 -11.82 2.84
N GLN A 211 -7.35 -10.87 2.55
CA GLN A 211 -7.25 -9.96 1.42
C GLN A 211 -6.99 -8.55 1.94
N VAL A 212 -5.87 -7.96 1.53
CA VAL A 212 -5.54 -6.55 1.74
C VAL A 212 -6.05 -5.77 0.53
N THR A 213 -7.04 -4.91 0.75
CA THR A 213 -7.59 -4.03 -0.29
C THR A 213 -7.07 -2.62 -0.09
N VAL A 214 -6.56 -2.01 -1.16
CA VAL A 214 -6.10 -0.62 -1.18
C VAL A 214 -6.94 0.15 -2.18
N SER A 215 -7.58 1.24 -1.75
CA SER A 215 -8.40 2.10 -2.59
C SER A 215 -8.05 3.58 -2.40
N ALA A 216 -8.12 4.38 -3.45
CA ALA A 216 -7.92 5.82 -3.34
C ALA A 216 -9.04 6.45 -2.50
N CYS A 217 -8.70 7.39 -1.63
CA CYS A 217 -9.68 8.11 -0.82
C CYS A 217 -9.46 9.62 -0.88
N THR A 218 -10.50 10.40 -0.58
CA THR A 218 -10.30 11.82 -0.29
C THR A 218 -10.11 11.98 1.20
N PHE A 219 -9.03 12.66 1.57
CA PHE A 219 -8.79 13.07 2.94
C PHE A 219 -8.67 14.59 2.96
N SER A 220 -9.69 15.24 3.51
CA SER A 220 -9.61 16.66 3.81
C SER A 220 -9.06 16.78 5.22
N VAL A 221 -7.85 17.31 5.32
CA VAL A 221 -7.31 17.72 6.61
C VAL A 221 -8.13 18.93 7.05
N GLY A 222 -8.84 18.83 8.17
CA GLY A 222 -9.33 20.02 8.86
C GLY A 222 -8.14 20.71 9.51
N GLY A 223 -7.45 21.60 8.78
CA GLY A 223 -6.34 22.40 9.31
C GLY A 223 -5.43 22.98 8.22
N ALA A 224 -4.79 24.10 8.52
CA ALA A 224 -3.87 24.76 7.58
C ALA A 224 -2.62 23.89 7.32
N PRO A 225 -1.99 23.95 6.13
CA PRO A 225 -0.71 23.28 5.85
C PRO A 225 0.33 23.65 6.92
N GLY A 226 0.73 22.68 7.75
CA GLY A 226 1.62 22.89 8.90
C GLY A 226 1.00 22.59 10.28
N GLU A 227 -0.31 22.34 10.37
CA GLU A 227 -0.96 21.91 11.63
C GLU A 227 -0.78 20.42 11.96
N TRP A 228 -0.12 19.66 11.08
CA TRP A 228 0.31 18.28 11.32
C TRP A 228 1.47 18.15 12.32
N ALA A 229 1.83 19.22 13.03
CA ALA A 229 2.65 19.11 14.22
C ALA A 229 1.81 18.46 15.33
N VAL A 230 1.77 17.13 15.37
CA VAL A 230 1.41 16.38 16.57
C VAL A 230 2.65 16.39 17.46
N GLY A 231 2.86 17.52 18.11
CA GLY A 231 3.74 17.62 19.27
C GLY A 231 2.96 17.24 20.53
N ASP A 232 3.67 16.59 21.46
CA ASP A 232 3.41 16.44 22.91
C ASP A 232 2.08 15.86 23.42
N GLY A 233 1.17 15.42 22.54
CA GLY A 233 -0.09 14.80 22.96
C GLY A 233 -1.19 15.81 23.33
N SER A 234 -1.02 17.11 23.05
CA SER A 234 -2.03 18.13 23.34
C SER A 234 -2.92 18.55 22.15
N ARG A 235 -2.60 18.17 20.91
CA ARG A 235 -3.36 18.59 19.71
C ARG A 235 -4.24 17.48 19.14
N LYS A 236 -5.53 17.77 19.03
CA LYS A 236 -6.56 16.89 18.44
C LYS A 236 -6.55 17.05 16.93
N ILE A 237 -6.29 15.97 16.18
CA ILE A 237 -6.53 15.94 14.74
C ILE A 237 -8.05 15.87 14.52
N ALA A 238 -8.62 16.87 13.87
CA ALA A 238 -10.00 16.80 13.40
C ALA A 238 -10.02 15.94 12.12
N VAL A 239 -10.30 14.65 12.27
CA VAL A 239 -10.55 13.75 11.14
C VAL A 239 -11.90 14.15 10.53
N ALA A 240 -11.87 14.85 9.40
CA ALA A 240 -13.09 15.11 8.64
C ALA A 240 -13.61 13.80 8.03
N LYS A 241 -14.93 13.76 7.80
CA LYS A 241 -15.63 12.62 7.21
C LYS A 241 -14.95 12.18 5.91
N LEU A 242 -14.51 10.94 5.87
CA LEU A 242 -13.99 10.30 4.65
C LEU A 242 -15.11 10.24 3.62
N ALA A 243 -14.82 10.67 2.40
CA ALA A 243 -15.66 10.41 1.23
C ALA A 243 -14.82 9.64 0.20
N PRO A 244 -15.39 8.63 -0.48
CA PRO A 244 -14.75 8.10 -1.67
C PRO A 244 -14.51 9.27 -2.64
N PRO A 245 -13.39 9.30 -3.39
CA PRO A 245 -13.21 10.30 -4.41
C PRO A 245 -14.43 10.23 -5.35
N PRO A 246 -14.92 11.38 -5.86
CA PRO A 246 -15.85 11.33 -6.97
C PRO A 246 -15.17 10.48 -8.04
N LEU A 247 -15.86 9.45 -8.54
CA LEU A 247 -15.40 8.70 -9.71
C LEU A 247 -15.10 9.77 -10.76
N ALA A 248 -13.81 10.01 -11.02
CA ALA A 248 -13.45 10.91 -12.09
C ALA A 248 -14.10 10.30 -13.32
N ASN A 249 -14.88 11.09 -14.07
CA ASN A 249 -15.27 10.68 -15.40
C ASN A 249 -13.96 10.47 -16.17
N VAL A 250 -13.48 9.22 -16.24
CA VAL A 250 -12.35 8.82 -17.08
C VAL A 250 -12.86 8.80 -18.52
N THR A 251 -13.31 9.96 -19.01
CA THR A 251 -13.62 10.21 -20.42
C THR A 251 -12.42 10.74 -21.16
N THR A 252 -11.35 11.13 -20.46
CA THR A 252 -10.04 11.28 -21.09
C THR A 252 -9.51 9.88 -21.33
N ALA A 253 -9.58 9.42 -22.58
CA ALA A 253 -8.85 8.24 -23.01
C ALA A 253 -7.40 8.39 -22.53
N VAL A 254 -6.99 7.56 -21.57
CA VAL A 254 -5.58 7.39 -21.28
C VAL A 254 -4.99 6.83 -22.55
N GLN A 255 -4.31 7.68 -23.32
CA GLN A 255 -3.57 7.26 -24.48
C GLN A 255 -2.40 6.43 -23.94
N LEU A 256 -2.63 5.12 -23.83
CA LEU A 256 -1.57 4.18 -23.47
C LEU A 256 -0.44 4.40 -24.49
N PRO A 257 0.81 4.60 -24.06
CA PRO A 257 1.90 4.72 -25.00
C PRO A 257 1.92 3.47 -25.88
N THR A 258 1.96 3.65 -27.19
CA THR A 258 2.22 2.55 -28.12
C THR A 258 3.62 2.02 -27.82
N ILE A 259 3.69 0.91 -27.09
CA ILE A 259 4.95 0.20 -26.86
C ILE A 259 5.26 -0.54 -28.16
N TRP A 260 6.21 0.00 -28.92
CA TRP A 260 6.79 -0.71 -30.05
C TRP A 260 7.66 -1.83 -29.50
N ILE A 261 7.16 -3.06 -29.56
CA ILE A 261 8.00 -4.25 -29.41
C ILE A 261 8.75 -4.38 -30.75
N THR A 262 9.96 -3.85 -30.82
CA THR A 262 10.85 -4.13 -31.94
C THR A 262 11.28 -5.59 -31.83
N GLU A 263 11.03 -6.38 -32.88
CA GLU A 263 11.60 -7.72 -32.98
C GLU A 263 13.13 -7.64 -32.81
N PRO A 264 13.75 -8.59 -32.08
CA PRO A 264 15.20 -8.62 -31.98
C PRO A 264 15.81 -8.74 -33.39
N PRO A 265 16.95 -8.06 -33.66
CA PRO A 265 17.59 -8.13 -34.95
C PRO A 265 17.91 -9.60 -35.29
N VAL A 266 17.50 -10.02 -36.49
CA VAL A 266 17.88 -11.32 -37.05
C VAL A 266 19.40 -11.32 -37.20
N VAL A 267 20.09 -12.06 -36.34
CA VAL A 267 21.53 -12.28 -36.45
C VAL A 267 21.72 -13.31 -37.57
N HIS A 268 22.11 -12.84 -38.76
CA HIS A 268 22.61 -13.73 -39.79
C HIS A 268 23.99 -14.25 -39.37
N PRO A 269 24.26 -15.56 -39.49
CA PRO A 269 25.60 -16.08 -39.27
C PRO A 269 26.56 -15.42 -40.26
N ALA A 270 27.75 -15.05 -39.78
CA ALA A 270 28.82 -14.54 -40.63
C ALA A 270 29.35 -15.69 -41.51
N ASP A 271 29.40 -15.44 -42.82
CA ASP A 271 30.12 -16.26 -43.81
C ASP A 271 31.65 -16.15 -43.64
#